data_AF-A0A661ZYT0-F1
#
_entry.id   AF-A0A661ZYT0-F1
#
_cell.length_a   1.000
_cell.length_b   1.000
_cell.length_c   1.000
_cell.angle_alpha   90.00
_cell.angle_beta   90.00
_cell.angle_gamma   90.00
#
_symmetry.space_group_name_H-M   'P 1'
#
loop_
_entity.id
_entity.type
_entity.pdbx_description
1 polymer ?
#
loop_
_entity_poly.entity_id
_entity_poly.type
_entity_poly.pdbx_seq_one_letter_code
_entity_poly.pdbx_strand_id
1 'polypeptide(L)'
;MKTTTLIIILLPLFISAQTTTPDVITSSGAYFSNTNGSLSWTLGELATETFSNGGNTLTQGFQQPVSVSITGVNLDLLVYLEGPFNGTEMNTDLTGLPDPVDGFPLSQPYNTSPWNYAGTESVSSIPNSNVVDWVLIELRDAASASAALPADIIGTQAAFLLKDGSVVGTDGSSILYYNVTVNHDLFVVIWHRNHLGVLSANALSQTGGVFNYDFSSAVTQVYNGGAGYKEIATGKYGMVAGDANGSGELNTSDHNLWKTNAGKKGYLSSDYDMDAQANNPDKNDYYIPNINYESQIPD
;
A
#
# COMPACT_ATOMS: atom_id res chain seq x y z
N MET A 1 -44.18 -45.35 47.91
CA MET A 1 -43.80 -43.93 47.70
C MET A 1 -42.46 -43.94 46.98
N LYS A 2 -42.39 -43.45 45.74
CA LYS A 2 -41.14 -43.39 44.97
C LYS A 2 -40.46 -42.05 45.27
N THR A 3 -39.23 -42.11 45.78
CA THR A 3 -38.46 -40.93 46.17
C THR A 3 -37.63 -40.47 44.98
N THR A 4 -38.01 -39.35 44.37
CA THR A 4 -37.27 -38.75 43.24
C THR A 4 -36.14 -37.90 43.80
N THR A 5 -34.88 -38.27 43.51
CA THR A 5 -33.69 -37.49 43.91
C THR A 5 -33.30 -36.57 42.76
N LEU A 6 -33.31 -35.25 43.00
CA LEU A 6 -32.93 -34.22 42.03
C LEU A 6 -31.43 -33.95 42.17
N ILE A 7 -30.64 -34.24 41.13
CA ILE A 7 -29.22 -33.89 41.06
C ILE A 7 -29.08 -32.60 40.25
N ILE A 8 -28.61 -31.53 40.90
CA ILE A 8 -28.32 -30.24 40.27
C ILE A 8 -26.83 -30.24 39.89
N ILE A 9 -26.54 -30.18 38.60
CA ILE A 9 -25.17 -30.04 38.06
C ILE A 9 -24.93 -28.55 37.81
N LEU A 10 -23.97 -27.96 38.53
CA LEU A 10 -23.54 -26.58 38.34
C LEU A 10 -22.44 -26.53 37.27
N LEU A 11 -22.71 -25.90 36.11
CA LEU A 11 -21.72 -25.68 35.07
C LEU A 11 -21.00 -24.33 35.31
N PRO A 12 -19.66 -24.24 35.30
CA PRO A 12 -18.96 -22.96 35.42
C PRO A 12 -19.08 -22.16 34.11
N LEU A 13 -19.60 -20.93 34.20
CA LEU A 13 -19.49 -19.94 33.14
C LEU A 13 -18.07 -19.35 33.16
N PHE A 14 -17.35 -19.47 32.05
CA PHE A 14 -16.13 -18.71 31.83
C PHE A 14 -16.52 -17.27 31.49
N ILE A 15 -16.25 -16.34 32.40
CA ILE A 15 -16.36 -14.90 32.15
C ILE A 15 -14.99 -14.40 31.75
N SER A 16 -14.88 -13.76 30.59
CA SER A 16 -13.69 -13.03 30.19
C SER A 16 -13.50 -11.82 31.11
N ALA A 17 -12.34 -11.70 31.74
CA ALA A 17 -11.96 -10.52 32.50
C ALA A 17 -11.53 -9.41 31.52
N GLN A 18 -12.05 -8.19 31.71
CA GLN A 18 -11.61 -6.99 30.99
C GLN A 18 -10.33 -6.44 31.63
N THR A 19 -9.36 -6.03 30.81
CA THR A 19 -8.20 -5.25 31.26
C THR A 19 -8.67 -3.88 31.75
N THR A 20 -8.40 -3.55 33.01
CA THR A 20 -8.80 -2.29 33.66
C THR A 20 -7.65 -1.30 33.81
N THR A 21 -6.53 -1.51 33.11
CA THR A 21 -5.38 -0.60 33.19
C THR A 21 -5.64 0.63 32.32
N PRO A 22 -5.72 1.84 32.91
CA PRO A 22 -5.86 3.08 32.14
C PRO A 22 -4.56 3.41 31.41
N ASP A 23 -4.67 3.76 30.14
CA ASP A 23 -3.54 4.20 29.31
C ASP A 23 -3.54 5.74 29.17
N VAL A 24 -2.35 6.30 28.91
CA VAL A 24 -2.12 7.75 28.78
C VAL A 24 -1.32 8.04 27.51
N ILE A 25 -1.75 9.05 26.75
CA ILE A 25 -0.94 9.70 25.71
C ILE A 25 -0.47 11.06 26.25
N THR A 26 0.83 11.25 26.42
CA THR A 26 1.44 12.48 26.98
C THR A 26 2.82 12.74 26.36
N SER A 27 3.22 14.00 26.32
CA SER A 27 4.58 14.41 25.93
C SER A 27 5.66 13.95 26.93
N SER A 28 5.29 13.68 28.19
CA SER A 28 6.15 13.06 29.20
C SER A 28 5.34 12.55 30.39
N GLY A 29 5.68 11.38 30.93
CA GLY A 29 5.06 10.84 32.14
C GLY A 29 5.78 9.60 32.66
N ALA A 30 5.39 9.13 33.85
CA ALA A 30 5.82 7.83 34.36
C ALA A 30 4.79 7.21 35.30
N TYR A 31 4.83 5.88 35.36
CA TYR A 31 4.04 5.06 36.26
C TYR A 31 4.96 4.33 37.24
N PHE A 32 4.68 4.49 38.53
CA PHE A 32 5.37 3.79 39.61
C PHE A 32 4.33 3.02 40.42
N SER A 33 4.61 1.77 40.76
CA SER A 33 3.78 1.00 41.67
C SER A 33 4.61 0.28 42.70
N ASN A 34 4.03 0.13 43.89
CA ASN A 34 4.53 -0.74 44.94
C ASN A 34 3.33 -1.43 45.62
N THR A 35 3.60 -2.21 46.67
CA THR A 35 2.57 -2.94 47.41
C THR A 35 1.53 -2.04 48.08
N ASN A 36 1.84 -0.77 48.33
CA ASN A 36 1.01 0.18 49.07
C ASN A 36 0.22 1.13 48.17
N GLY A 37 0.49 1.15 46.86
CA GLY A 37 -0.23 1.99 45.92
C GLY A 37 0.51 2.19 44.60
N SER A 38 -0.14 2.93 43.71
CA SER A 38 0.44 3.37 42.44
C SER A 38 0.42 4.88 42.35
N LEU A 39 1.42 5.43 41.68
CA LEU A 39 1.52 6.82 41.31
C LEU A 39 1.72 6.88 39.80
N SER A 40 0.78 7.53 39.12
CA SER A 40 0.92 7.89 37.73
C SER A 40 0.97 9.40 37.64
N TRP A 41 1.91 9.94 36.88
CA TRP A 41 1.95 11.36 36.58
C TRP A 41 2.19 11.59 35.09
N THR A 42 1.67 12.70 34.62
CA THR A 42 1.73 13.15 33.24
C THR A 42 2.05 14.64 33.28
N LEU A 43 2.91 15.11 32.37
CA LEU A 43 3.06 16.53 32.14
C LEU A 43 1.98 16.95 31.14
N GLY A 44 1.09 17.85 31.57
CA GLY A 44 0.09 18.45 30.70
C GLY A 44 0.69 19.58 29.86
N GLU A 45 0.18 19.76 28.65
CA GLU A 45 0.45 20.95 27.85
C GLU A 45 -0.45 22.12 28.29
N LEU A 46 -0.03 23.37 28.05
CA LEU A 46 -0.78 24.58 28.47
C LEU A 46 -2.15 24.69 27.76
N ALA A 47 -2.32 23.99 26.64
CA ALA A 47 -3.59 23.78 25.95
C ALA A 47 -3.74 22.28 25.67
N THR A 48 -4.80 21.66 26.18
CA THR A 48 -5.08 20.24 25.94
C THR A 48 -6.18 20.10 24.90
N GLU A 49 -5.88 19.43 23.80
CA GLU A 49 -6.89 19.10 22.80
C GLU A 49 -7.77 17.95 23.29
N THR A 50 -9.07 18.05 22.99
CA THR A 50 -10.03 16.97 23.20
C THR A 50 -10.64 16.56 21.88
N PHE A 51 -10.45 15.30 21.50
CA PHE A 51 -11.11 14.68 20.36
C PHE A 51 -12.28 13.84 20.87
N SER A 52 -13.47 14.05 20.32
CA SER A 52 -14.65 13.26 20.65
C SER A 52 -15.27 12.70 19.38
N ASN A 53 -15.48 11.39 19.34
CA ASN A 53 -16.25 10.73 18.28
C ASN A 53 -17.13 9.64 18.90
N GLY A 54 -18.45 9.81 18.79
CA GLY A 54 -19.43 8.91 19.42
C GLY A 54 -19.25 8.83 20.95
N GLY A 55 -19.09 7.61 21.48
CA GLY A 55 -18.88 7.35 22.90
C GLY A 55 -17.44 7.55 23.39
N ASN A 56 -16.49 7.80 22.49
CA ASN A 56 -15.07 7.92 22.83
C ASN A 56 -14.68 9.40 22.95
N THR A 57 -14.09 9.77 24.09
CA THR A 57 -13.52 11.11 24.31
C THR A 57 -12.06 10.94 24.72
N LEU A 58 -11.16 11.56 23.97
CA LEU A 58 -9.72 11.55 24.20
C LEU A 58 -9.26 12.96 24.55
N THR A 59 -8.82 13.17 25.78
CA THR A 59 -8.18 14.43 26.20
C THR A 59 -6.71 14.18 26.43
N GLN A 60 -5.86 14.92 25.70
CA GLN A 60 -4.41 14.82 25.84
C GLN A 60 -3.97 15.07 27.29
N GLY A 61 -3.01 14.28 27.79
CA GLY A 61 -2.43 14.46 29.13
C GLY A 61 -3.27 13.95 30.30
N PHE A 62 -4.47 13.40 30.07
CA PHE A 62 -5.31 12.80 31.11
C PHE A 62 -5.43 11.28 30.95
N GLN A 63 -5.52 10.58 32.08
CA GLN A 63 -5.86 9.15 32.11
C GLN A 63 -7.30 8.95 31.63
N GLN A 64 -7.46 8.09 30.63
CA GLN A 64 -8.77 7.75 30.09
C GLN A 64 -9.23 6.39 30.63
N PRO A 65 -10.51 6.22 30.98
CA PRO A 65 -11.06 4.94 31.43
C PRO A 65 -11.28 3.93 30.29
N VAL A 66 -10.90 4.30 29.06
CA VAL A 66 -11.05 3.52 27.83
C VAL A 66 -9.66 3.30 27.23
N SER A 67 -9.31 2.03 26.97
CA SER A 67 -8.15 1.69 26.15
C SER A 67 -8.51 1.95 24.70
N VAL A 68 -7.84 2.93 24.06
CA VAL A 68 -8.00 3.18 22.63
C VAL A 68 -6.87 2.45 21.90
N SER A 69 -7.21 1.34 21.23
CA SER A 69 -6.32 0.75 20.24
C SER A 69 -6.44 1.57 18.95
N ILE A 70 -5.38 2.27 18.57
CA ILE A 70 -5.27 2.79 17.20
C ILE A 70 -4.98 1.58 16.32
N THR A 71 -6.02 1.05 15.70
CA THR A 71 -5.89 -0.04 14.75
C THR A 71 -5.68 0.57 13.37
N GLY A 72 -4.48 0.42 12.84
CA GLY A 72 -4.13 0.94 11.53
C GLY A 72 -2.79 0.39 11.07
N VAL A 73 -2.58 0.46 9.76
CA VAL A 73 -1.37 -0.01 9.10
C VAL A 73 -0.62 1.21 8.57
N ASN A 74 0.56 1.48 9.11
CA ASN A 74 1.54 2.35 8.48
C ASN A 74 2.38 1.49 7.53
N LEU A 75 2.53 1.93 6.29
CA LEU A 75 3.08 1.12 5.22
C LEU A 75 4.18 1.86 4.47
N ASP A 76 5.38 1.29 4.50
CA ASP A 76 6.56 1.73 3.78
C ASP A 76 6.90 0.72 2.66
N LEU A 77 7.01 1.20 1.42
CA LEU A 77 7.19 0.36 0.25
C LEU A 77 8.28 0.90 -0.66
N LEU A 78 9.05 -0.02 -1.24
CA LEU A 78 9.99 0.29 -2.30
C LEU A 78 9.75 -0.63 -3.50
N VAL A 79 9.51 -0.02 -4.66
CA VAL A 79 9.30 -0.71 -5.94
C VAL A 79 9.87 0.11 -7.10
N TYR A 80 10.48 -0.54 -8.09
CA TYR A 80 10.89 0.10 -9.34
C TYR A 80 10.00 -0.36 -10.50
N LEU A 81 9.88 0.52 -11.48
CA LEU A 81 9.29 0.25 -12.79
C LEU A 81 10.43 0.10 -13.79
N GLU A 82 10.36 -0.91 -14.66
CA GLU A 82 11.37 -1.13 -15.70
C GLU A 82 11.50 0.08 -16.64
N GLY A 83 10.37 0.60 -17.10
CA GLY A 83 10.28 1.67 -18.09
C GLY A 83 11.17 2.88 -17.80
N PRO A 84 10.84 3.67 -16.77
CA PRO A 84 11.54 4.90 -16.45
C PRO A 84 12.91 4.68 -15.79
N PHE A 85 13.33 3.45 -15.50
CA PHE A 85 14.57 3.21 -14.77
C PHE A 85 15.81 3.50 -15.62
N ASN A 86 16.65 4.43 -15.16
CA ASN A 86 17.82 4.93 -15.90
C ASN A 86 19.15 4.27 -15.48
N GLY A 87 19.09 3.17 -14.73
CA GLY A 87 20.25 2.46 -14.19
C GLY A 87 20.62 2.83 -12.75
N THR A 88 20.11 3.95 -12.23
CA THR A 88 20.31 4.36 -10.83
C THR A 88 18.99 4.64 -10.12
N GLU A 89 18.15 5.48 -10.75
CA GLU A 89 16.83 5.88 -10.27
C GLU A 89 15.84 5.82 -11.43
N MET A 90 14.61 6.28 -11.24
CA MET A 90 13.62 6.42 -12.30
C MET A 90 13.56 7.86 -12.81
N ASN A 91 13.33 8.04 -14.11
CA ASN A 91 13.07 9.34 -14.71
C ASN A 91 11.69 9.85 -14.30
N THR A 92 11.56 11.18 -14.26
CA THR A 92 10.33 11.89 -13.87
C THR A 92 9.74 12.68 -15.05
N ASP A 93 9.96 12.20 -16.28
CA ASP A 93 9.65 12.94 -17.52
C ASP A 93 8.16 13.32 -17.62
N LEU A 94 7.28 12.51 -17.03
CA LEU A 94 5.84 12.78 -16.96
C LEU A 94 5.50 14.00 -16.08
N THR A 95 6.27 14.24 -15.01
CA THR A 95 6.03 15.34 -14.05
C THR A 95 6.95 16.55 -14.27
N GLY A 96 7.97 16.48 -15.15
CA GLY A 96 8.76 17.61 -15.67
C GLY A 96 9.99 17.20 -16.52
N LEU A 97 10.51 17.98 -17.48
CA LEU A 97 10.62 19.45 -17.63
C LEU A 97 10.22 20.01 -19.02
N PRO A 98 9.74 21.27 -19.13
CA PRO A 98 9.67 22.31 -18.08
C PRO A 98 8.35 22.38 -17.28
N ASP A 99 7.30 21.67 -17.72
CA ASP A 99 6.01 21.51 -17.04
C ASP A 99 5.60 20.03 -17.13
N PRO A 100 4.65 19.53 -16.29
CA PRO A 100 4.08 18.20 -16.47
C PRO A 100 3.56 18.02 -17.88
N VAL A 101 3.63 16.79 -18.36
CA VAL A 101 3.19 16.47 -19.72
C VAL A 101 1.69 16.70 -19.84
N ASP A 102 1.23 17.03 -21.04
CA ASP A 102 -0.20 17.20 -21.28
C ASP A 102 -0.96 15.92 -20.87
N GLY A 103 -1.96 16.09 -20.01
CA GLY A 103 -2.77 15.01 -19.48
C GLY A 103 -2.25 14.30 -18.22
N PHE A 104 -1.12 14.71 -17.61
CA PHE A 104 -0.73 14.14 -16.31
C PHE A 104 -1.81 14.44 -15.25
N PRO A 105 -2.41 13.44 -14.61
CA PRO A 105 -3.63 13.64 -13.87
C PRO A 105 -3.36 14.13 -12.43
N LEU A 106 -4.12 15.14 -12.01
CA LEU A 106 -4.13 15.63 -10.62
C LEU A 106 -5.06 14.81 -9.70
N SER A 107 -5.89 13.94 -10.28
CA SER A 107 -6.69 12.95 -9.56
C SER A 107 -6.20 11.56 -9.92
N GLN A 108 -6.34 10.58 -9.01
CA GLN A 108 -5.91 9.22 -9.27
C GLN A 108 -6.52 8.64 -10.59
N PRO A 109 -5.73 7.95 -11.43
CA PRO A 109 -6.14 7.48 -12.76
C PRO A 109 -6.80 6.10 -12.79
N TYR A 110 -6.96 5.45 -11.63
CA TYR A 110 -7.43 4.08 -11.47
C TYR A 110 -8.96 3.95 -11.35
N ASN A 111 -9.72 5.05 -11.53
CA ASN A 111 -11.19 5.05 -11.47
C ASN A 111 -11.88 4.46 -12.72
N THR A 112 -11.11 3.99 -13.70
CA THR A 112 -11.59 3.30 -14.89
C THR A 112 -11.22 1.83 -14.89
N SER A 113 -11.83 1.05 -15.78
CA SER A 113 -11.43 -0.33 -16.06
C SER A 113 -9.92 -0.43 -16.31
N PRO A 114 -9.26 -1.51 -15.86
CA PRO A 114 -9.81 -2.67 -15.15
C PRO A 114 -10.03 -2.48 -13.64
N TRP A 115 -9.32 -1.54 -13.01
CA TRP A 115 -9.34 -1.39 -11.54
C TRP A 115 -10.66 -0.86 -11.00
N ASN A 116 -11.29 0.10 -11.70
CA ASN A 116 -12.54 0.74 -11.27
C ASN A 116 -12.49 1.23 -9.81
N TYR A 117 -11.32 1.71 -9.38
CA TYR A 117 -11.06 2.12 -8.01
C TYR A 117 -11.86 3.39 -7.65
N ALA A 118 -12.71 3.27 -6.63
CA ALA A 118 -13.64 4.32 -6.22
C ALA A 118 -13.03 5.42 -5.34
N GLY A 119 -11.72 5.37 -5.06
CA GLY A 119 -11.03 6.39 -4.27
C GLY A 119 -11.07 7.77 -4.92
N THR A 120 -10.94 8.81 -4.09
CA THR A 120 -11.10 10.21 -4.46
C THR A 120 -9.81 11.03 -4.32
N GLU A 121 -8.67 10.33 -4.18
CA GLU A 121 -7.35 10.92 -4.04
C GLU A 121 -7.08 11.88 -5.19
N SER A 122 -6.75 13.12 -4.81
CA SER A 122 -6.43 14.19 -5.74
C SER A 122 -5.55 15.23 -5.05
N VAL A 123 -4.84 16.00 -5.86
CA VAL A 123 -3.96 17.09 -5.45
C VAL A 123 -4.29 18.36 -6.24
N SER A 124 -4.00 19.53 -5.67
CA SER A 124 -4.13 20.81 -6.40
C SER A 124 -2.99 21.05 -7.38
N SER A 125 -1.83 20.44 -7.11
CA SER A 125 -0.62 20.42 -7.94
C SER A 125 0.24 19.23 -7.50
N ILE A 126 1.10 18.72 -8.37
CA ILE A 126 2.04 17.66 -7.99
C ILE A 126 2.99 18.20 -6.91
N PRO A 127 2.96 17.64 -5.67
CA PRO A 127 3.60 18.26 -4.51
C PRO A 127 5.12 18.05 -4.47
N ASN A 128 5.63 17.09 -5.23
CA ASN A 128 7.03 16.69 -5.22
C ASN A 128 7.54 16.47 -6.65
N SER A 129 8.67 17.09 -6.99
CA SER A 129 9.30 16.97 -8.32
C SER A 129 9.94 15.61 -8.57
N ASN A 130 10.10 14.79 -7.54
CA ASN A 130 10.61 13.43 -7.65
C ASN A 130 9.52 12.40 -8.03
N VAL A 131 8.26 12.82 -8.19
CA VAL A 131 7.16 11.91 -8.55
C VAL A 131 7.38 11.39 -9.97
N VAL A 132 7.35 10.07 -10.12
CA VAL A 132 7.38 9.37 -11.42
C VAL A 132 5.97 9.23 -11.96
N ASP A 133 5.08 8.62 -11.17
CA ASP A 133 3.68 8.42 -11.55
C ASP A 133 2.79 8.05 -10.32
N TRP A 134 1.50 7.88 -10.57
CA TRP A 134 0.55 7.26 -9.65
C TRP A 134 0.66 5.72 -9.66
N VAL A 135 0.56 5.11 -8.49
CA VAL A 135 0.42 3.66 -8.30
C VAL A 135 -0.82 3.36 -7.45
N LEU A 136 -1.43 2.19 -7.64
CA LEU A 136 -2.55 1.73 -6.83
C LEU A 136 -2.10 0.59 -5.93
N ILE A 137 -2.29 0.75 -4.63
CA ILE A 137 -1.81 -0.17 -3.61
C ILE A 137 -3.00 -0.88 -2.98
N GLU A 138 -3.00 -2.22 -3.00
CA GLU A 138 -3.98 -3.03 -2.28
C GLU A 138 -3.31 -3.81 -1.14
N LEU A 139 -3.98 -3.85 0.01
CA LEU A 139 -3.62 -4.68 1.14
C LEU A 139 -4.53 -5.89 1.20
N ARG A 140 -3.95 -7.09 1.26
CA ARG A 140 -4.67 -8.36 1.37
C ARG A 140 -4.31 -9.06 2.69
N ASP A 141 -5.31 -9.50 3.43
CA ASP A 141 -5.18 -10.19 4.73
C ASP A 141 -5.39 -11.70 4.55
N ALA A 142 -4.29 -12.45 4.42
CA ALA A 142 -4.35 -13.85 4.03
C ALA A 142 -3.33 -14.72 4.78
N ALA A 143 -3.49 -16.04 4.72
CA ALA A 143 -2.56 -16.97 5.37
C ALA A 143 -1.30 -17.26 4.52
N SER A 144 -1.29 -16.89 3.24
CA SER A 144 -0.16 -17.06 2.31
C SER A 144 -0.39 -16.23 1.06
N ALA A 145 0.68 -15.94 0.30
CA ALA A 145 0.57 -15.20 -0.96
C ALA A 145 -0.37 -15.89 -1.98
N SER A 146 -0.34 -17.22 -2.07
CA SER A 146 -1.25 -17.98 -2.94
C SER A 146 -2.73 -17.88 -2.55
N ALA A 147 -3.00 -17.53 -1.29
CA ALA A 147 -4.36 -17.39 -0.76
C ALA A 147 -4.77 -15.91 -0.61
N ALA A 148 -3.94 -14.95 -1.04
CA ALA A 148 -4.26 -13.54 -1.00
C ALA A 148 -5.14 -13.17 -2.21
N LEU A 149 -6.44 -13.48 -2.13
CA LEU A 149 -7.41 -13.32 -3.20
C LEU A 149 -8.07 -11.92 -3.17
N PRO A 150 -8.81 -11.51 -4.21
CA PRO A 150 -9.56 -10.26 -4.20
C PRO A 150 -10.59 -10.16 -3.06
N ALA A 151 -11.08 -11.29 -2.56
CA ALA A 151 -11.99 -11.36 -1.41
C ALA A 151 -11.31 -10.97 -0.08
N ASP A 152 -9.98 -11.01 -0.02
CA ASP A 152 -9.17 -10.72 1.17
C ASP A 152 -8.64 -9.28 1.18
N ILE A 153 -9.04 -8.44 0.22
CA ILE A 153 -8.69 -7.02 0.18
C ILE A 153 -9.30 -6.32 1.39
N ILE A 154 -8.44 -5.79 2.25
CA ILE A 154 -8.83 -5.03 3.45
C ILE A 154 -8.63 -3.52 3.29
N GLY A 155 -7.85 -3.08 2.29
CA GLY A 155 -7.64 -1.67 2.00
C GLY A 155 -7.07 -1.45 0.61
N THR A 156 -7.47 -0.35 -0.04
CA THR A 156 -6.97 0.06 -1.34
C THR A 156 -6.79 1.57 -1.35
N GLN A 157 -5.64 2.05 -1.82
CA GLN A 157 -5.32 3.48 -1.86
C GLN A 157 -4.44 3.80 -3.08
N ALA A 158 -4.73 4.93 -3.74
CA ALA A 158 -3.83 5.47 -4.75
C ALA A 158 -2.72 6.32 -4.10
N ALA A 159 -1.50 6.18 -4.61
CA ALA A 159 -0.29 6.77 -4.04
C ALA A 159 0.64 7.28 -5.15
N PHE A 160 1.66 8.05 -4.78
CA PHE A 160 2.72 8.47 -5.68
C PHE A 160 3.93 7.56 -5.56
N LEU A 161 4.51 7.20 -6.71
CA LEU A 161 5.82 6.57 -6.80
C LEU A 161 6.88 7.64 -7.02
N LEU A 162 7.93 7.65 -6.19
CA LEU A 162 9.06 8.57 -6.34
C LEU A 162 10.21 7.91 -7.12
N LYS A 163 11.11 8.73 -7.65
CA LYS A 163 12.24 8.28 -8.48
C LYS A 163 13.19 7.28 -7.81
N ASP A 164 13.28 7.32 -6.49
CA ASP A 164 14.10 6.40 -5.70
C ASP A 164 13.43 5.04 -5.44
N GLY A 165 12.18 4.88 -5.89
CA GLY A 165 11.35 3.69 -5.74
C GLY A 165 10.41 3.74 -4.53
N SER A 166 10.51 4.76 -3.68
CA SER A 166 9.62 4.89 -2.52
C SER A 166 8.18 5.21 -2.95
N VAL A 167 7.22 4.63 -2.24
CA VAL A 167 5.79 4.92 -2.42
C VAL A 167 5.29 5.80 -1.28
N VAL A 168 4.70 6.94 -1.63
CA VAL A 168 4.28 7.96 -0.68
C VAL A 168 2.84 8.41 -0.91
N GLY A 169 2.23 8.99 0.11
CA GLY A 169 0.88 9.56 0.04
C GLY A 169 0.77 10.77 -0.89
N THR A 170 -0.43 11.32 -1.00
CA THR A 170 -0.74 12.46 -1.89
C THR A 170 -0.09 13.77 -1.48
N ASP A 171 0.55 13.83 -0.31
CA ASP A 171 1.40 14.95 0.09
C ASP A 171 2.82 14.87 -0.53
N GLY A 172 3.14 13.77 -1.20
CA GLY A 172 4.42 13.54 -1.87
C GLY A 172 5.57 13.18 -0.94
N SER A 173 5.32 12.85 0.34
CA SER A 173 6.41 12.53 1.29
C SER A 173 6.06 11.57 2.43
N SER A 174 4.81 11.52 2.88
CA SER A 174 4.43 10.64 3.99
C SER A 174 4.29 9.20 3.52
N ILE A 175 4.64 8.25 4.38
CA ILE A 175 4.30 6.84 4.17
C ILE A 175 2.77 6.64 4.17
N LEU A 176 2.31 5.52 3.63
CA LEU A 176 0.88 5.25 3.52
C LEU A 176 0.29 4.85 4.86
N TYR A 177 -0.97 5.24 5.09
CA TYR A 177 -1.72 4.89 6.29
C TYR A 177 -3.09 4.34 5.92
N TYR A 178 -3.41 3.15 6.45
CA TYR A 178 -4.70 2.49 6.26
C TYR A 178 -5.38 2.31 7.62
N ASN A 179 -6.63 2.73 7.70
CA ASN A 179 -7.48 2.49 8.88
C ASN A 179 -8.14 1.10 8.80
N VAL A 180 -7.30 0.06 8.88
CA VAL A 180 -7.69 -1.35 8.70
C VAL A 180 -7.12 -2.22 9.81
N THR A 181 -7.70 -3.40 9.99
CA THR A 181 -7.23 -4.41 10.93
C THR A 181 -6.72 -5.62 10.17
N VAL A 182 -5.56 -6.14 10.57
CA VAL A 182 -4.97 -7.37 10.02
C VAL A 182 -5.23 -8.52 10.99
N ASN A 183 -5.75 -9.65 10.50
CA ASN A 183 -6.09 -10.82 11.32
C ASN A 183 -5.18 -12.03 11.05
N HIS A 184 -4.64 -12.15 9.85
CA HIS A 184 -3.64 -13.14 9.44
C HIS A 184 -2.31 -12.43 9.14
N ASP A 185 -1.71 -12.73 7.99
CA ASP A 185 -0.52 -12.08 7.48
C ASP A 185 -0.91 -11.03 6.43
N LEU A 186 -0.19 -9.90 6.45
CA LEU A 186 -0.41 -8.82 5.52
C LEU A 186 0.40 -9.04 4.24
N PHE A 187 -0.26 -9.00 3.09
CA PHE A 187 0.35 -8.99 1.77
C PHE A 187 -0.02 -7.69 1.04
N VAL A 188 0.85 -7.24 0.14
CA VAL A 188 0.63 -6.02 -0.64
C VAL A 188 0.68 -6.30 -2.12
N VAL A 189 -0.26 -5.72 -2.86
CA VAL A 189 -0.30 -5.70 -4.32
C VAL A 189 0.01 -4.30 -4.80
N ILE A 190 0.88 -4.19 -5.79
CA ILE A 190 1.18 -2.96 -6.50
C ILE A 190 0.61 -3.09 -7.92
N TRP A 191 -0.32 -2.21 -8.25
CA TRP A 191 -0.84 -2.03 -9.60
C TRP A 191 -0.28 -0.75 -10.20
N HIS A 192 0.04 -0.84 -11.49
CA HIS A 192 0.46 0.30 -12.28
C HIS A 192 -0.21 0.25 -13.66
N ARG A 193 -0.42 1.42 -14.27
CA ARG A 193 -1.21 1.55 -15.50
C ARG A 193 -0.58 0.96 -16.77
N ASN A 194 0.74 0.86 -16.80
CA ASN A 194 1.53 0.48 -17.98
C ASN A 194 2.45 -0.73 -17.73
N HIS A 195 2.42 -1.27 -16.50
CA HIS A 195 3.34 -2.30 -16.02
C HIS A 195 2.54 -3.41 -15.34
N LEU A 196 3.03 -4.65 -15.44
CA LEU A 196 2.39 -5.81 -14.83
C LEU A 196 2.31 -5.65 -13.31
N GLY A 197 1.12 -5.88 -12.76
CA GLY A 197 0.90 -5.87 -11.32
C GLY A 197 1.71 -6.94 -10.61
N VAL A 198 2.11 -6.67 -9.36
CA VAL A 198 2.89 -7.61 -8.54
C VAL A 198 2.32 -7.76 -7.13
N LEU A 199 2.39 -8.96 -6.58
CA LEU A 199 2.06 -9.30 -5.19
C LEU A 199 3.35 -9.62 -4.42
N SER A 200 3.45 -9.20 -3.17
CA SER A 200 4.54 -9.62 -2.27
C SER A 200 4.61 -11.15 -2.12
N ALA A 201 5.78 -11.74 -2.35
CA ALA A 201 6.01 -13.18 -2.17
C ALA A 201 5.82 -13.64 -0.73
N ASN A 202 6.23 -12.80 0.22
CA ASN A 202 6.19 -13.06 1.65
C ASN A 202 5.29 -12.05 2.35
N ALA A 203 4.83 -12.41 3.55
CA ALA A 203 4.14 -11.48 4.42
C ALA A 203 5.03 -10.26 4.73
N LEU A 204 4.40 -9.09 4.86
CA LEU A 204 5.09 -7.85 5.20
C LEU A 204 5.71 -7.94 6.58
N SER A 205 6.93 -7.41 6.72
CA SER A 205 7.61 -7.37 8.00
C SER A 205 7.22 -6.11 8.77
N GLN A 206 7.01 -6.20 10.08
CA GLN A 206 6.69 -5.04 10.91
C GLN A 206 7.89 -4.67 11.80
N THR A 207 8.40 -3.45 11.65
CA THR A 207 9.47 -2.90 12.50
C THR A 207 9.04 -1.54 13.04
N GLY A 208 9.08 -1.37 14.37
CA GLY A 208 8.71 -0.09 14.99
C GLY A 208 7.27 0.37 14.72
N GLY A 209 6.35 -0.58 14.46
CA GLY A 209 4.94 -0.27 14.14
C GLY A 209 4.67 0.06 12.67
N VAL A 210 5.69 0.01 11.81
CA VAL A 210 5.57 0.23 10.36
C VAL A 210 5.75 -1.11 9.64
N PHE A 211 4.77 -1.46 8.82
CA PHE A 211 4.89 -2.57 7.88
C PHE A 211 5.75 -2.12 6.70
N ASN A 212 6.73 -2.93 6.31
CA ASN A 212 7.63 -2.62 5.22
C ASN A 212 7.75 -3.79 4.24
N TYR A 213 7.94 -3.42 2.96
CA TYR A 213 8.29 -4.36 1.91
C TYR A 213 9.18 -3.71 0.84
N ASP A 214 10.29 -4.36 0.51
CA ASP A 214 11.21 -3.94 -0.55
C ASP A 214 11.19 -4.97 -1.69
N PHE A 215 10.55 -4.60 -2.79
CA PHE A 215 10.48 -5.42 -3.99
C PHE A 215 11.82 -5.46 -4.75
N SER A 216 12.66 -4.43 -4.62
CA SER A 216 13.79 -4.18 -5.53
C SER A 216 15.01 -5.08 -5.35
N SER A 217 15.05 -5.89 -4.28
CA SER A 217 16.25 -6.60 -3.85
C SER A 217 16.47 -7.95 -4.54
N ALA A 218 15.40 -8.63 -4.98
CA ALA A 218 15.48 -9.93 -5.63
C ALA A 218 14.19 -10.24 -6.41
N VAL A 219 14.31 -11.07 -7.46
CA VAL A 219 13.14 -11.61 -8.17
C VAL A 219 12.19 -12.38 -7.24
N THR A 220 12.71 -12.97 -6.16
CA THR A 220 11.92 -13.73 -5.17
C THR A 220 11.12 -12.85 -4.22
N GLN A 221 11.17 -11.52 -4.34
CA GLN A 221 10.32 -10.62 -3.57
C GLN A 221 8.89 -10.56 -4.11
N VAL A 222 8.67 -10.98 -5.36
CA VAL A 222 7.34 -11.07 -5.97
C VAL A 222 6.83 -12.50 -5.95
N TYR A 223 5.54 -12.69 -5.66
CA TYR A 223 4.90 -13.99 -5.68
C TYR A 223 4.99 -14.60 -7.09
N ASN A 224 5.44 -15.86 -7.18
CA ASN A 224 5.85 -16.53 -8.43
C ASN A 224 6.97 -15.82 -9.21
N GLY A 225 7.58 -14.78 -8.62
CA GLY A 225 8.84 -14.15 -9.01
C GLY A 225 8.89 -13.65 -10.45
N GLY A 226 9.53 -14.44 -11.31
CA GLY A 226 9.91 -14.05 -12.68
C GLY A 226 8.75 -13.89 -13.67
N ALA A 227 7.51 -14.01 -13.23
CA ALA A 227 6.33 -13.69 -14.01
C ALA A 227 5.79 -12.33 -13.51
N GLY A 228 5.95 -11.30 -14.35
CA GLY A 228 5.60 -9.91 -14.06
C GLY A 228 6.70 -9.06 -13.41
N TYR A 229 7.82 -9.66 -12.98
CA TYR A 229 8.92 -8.97 -12.32
C TYR A 229 10.28 -9.46 -12.84
N LYS A 230 11.28 -8.57 -13.02
CA LYS A 230 12.59 -8.96 -13.53
C LYS A 230 13.74 -8.07 -13.07
N GLU A 231 14.97 -8.52 -13.31
CA GLU A 231 16.18 -7.72 -13.11
C GLU A 231 16.26 -6.63 -14.19
N ILE A 232 16.33 -5.38 -13.77
CA ILE A 232 16.35 -4.18 -14.64
C ILE A 232 17.73 -3.51 -14.65
N ALA A 233 18.55 -3.78 -13.64
CA ALA A 233 19.98 -3.53 -13.61
C ALA A 233 20.63 -4.50 -12.60
N THR A 234 21.95 -4.61 -12.61
CA THR A 234 22.66 -5.56 -11.72
C THR A 234 22.24 -5.40 -10.26
N GLY A 235 21.56 -6.42 -9.72
CA GLY A 235 21.07 -6.44 -8.34
C GLY A 235 19.88 -5.52 -8.07
N LYS A 236 19.18 -5.05 -9.11
CA LYS A 236 17.98 -4.21 -9.02
C LYS A 236 16.85 -4.83 -9.84
N TYR A 237 15.69 -4.94 -9.23
CA TYR A 237 14.52 -5.58 -9.83
C TYR A 237 13.36 -4.58 -9.94
N GLY A 238 12.49 -4.78 -10.93
CA GLY A 238 11.35 -3.91 -11.20
C GLY A 238 10.20 -4.60 -11.92
N MET A 239 9.03 -3.95 -11.86
CA MET A 239 7.82 -4.38 -12.54
C MET A 239 8.04 -4.33 -14.05
N VAL A 240 7.55 -5.35 -14.75
CA VAL A 240 7.74 -5.49 -16.19
C VAL A 240 6.82 -4.54 -16.94
N ALA A 241 7.36 -3.78 -17.88
CA ALA A 241 6.58 -2.84 -18.69
C ALA A 241 5.88 -3.56 -19.86
N GLY A 242 4.72 -3.06 -20.30
CA GLY A 242 4.05 -3.55 -21.52
C GLY A 242 2.55 -3.79 -21.41
N ASP A 243 1.99 -3.81 -20.20
CA ASP A 243 0.56 -4.03 -19.95
C ASP A 243 -0.21 -2.70 -20.07
N ALA A 244 -0.58 -2.34 -21.31
CA ALA A 244 -1.20 -1.04 -21.60
C ALA A 244 -2.70 -0.99 -21.28
N ASN A 245 -3.34 -2.15 -21.13
CA ASN A 245 -4.75 -2.25 -20.76
C ASN A 245 -4.96 -2.66 -19.29
N GLY A 246 -3.89 -2.95 -18.54
CA GLY A 246 -3.93 -3.36 -17.14
C GLY A 246 -4.51 -4.77 -16.94
N SER A 247 -4.49 -5.62 -17.98
CA SER A 247 -5.12 -6.94 -17.93
C SER A 247 -4.31 -7.98 -17.17
N GLY A 248 -3.05 -7.69 -16.86
CA GLY A 248 -2.11 -8.66 -16.30
C GLY A 248 -1.50 -9.60 -17.34
N GLU A 249 -1.79 -9.44 -18.63
CA GLU A 249 -1.22 -10.26 -19.71
C GLU A 249 -0.66 -9.36 -20.81
N LEU A 250 0.55 -9.64 -21.32
CA LEU A 250 1.09 -8.92 -22.47
C LEU A 250 0.67 -9.62 -23.76
N ASN A 251 -0.29 -9.04 -24.47
CA ASN A 251 -0.81 -9.65 -25.69
C ASN A 251 -1.14 -8.63 -26.79
N THR A 252 -1.77 -9.11 -27.86
CA THR A 252 -2.09 -8.28 -29.02
C THR A 252 -2.97 -7.06 -28.69
N SER A 253 -3.71 -7.10 -27.59
CA SER A 253 -4.53 -5.97 -27.13
C SER A 253 -3.66 -4.78 -26.73
N ASP A 254 -2.59 -5.01 -25.98
CA ASP A 254 -1.62 -3.99 -25.59
C ASP A 254 -0.89 -3.42 -26.80
N HIS A 255 -0.44 -4.29 -27.71
CA HIS A 255 0.17 -3.86 -28.95
C HIS A 255 -0.77 -3.03 -29.83
N ASN A 256 -2.08 -3.33 -29.84
CA ASN A 256 -3.07 -2.54 -30.58
C ASN A 256 -3.28 -1.15 -29.95
N LEU A 257 -3.23 -1.04 -28.62
CA LEU A 257 -3.23 0.25 -27.93
C LEU A 257 -1.98 1.06 -28.29
N TRP A 258 -0.79 0.45 -28.20
CA TRP A 258 0.46 1.07 -28.66
C TRP A 258 0.35 1.55 -30.12
N LYS A 259 -0.11 0.70 -31.03
CA LYS A 259 -0.26 1.05 -32.46
C LYS A 259 -1.20 2.24 -32.67
N THR A 260 -2.24 2.34 -31.86
CA THR A 260 -3.20 3.47 -31.90
C THR A 260 -2.58 4.77 -31.41
N ASN A 261 -1.60 4.68 -30.51
CA ASN A 261 -0.92 5.81 -29.87
C ASN A 261 0.45 6.13 -30.47
N ALA A 262 0.99 5.28 -31.33
CA ALA A 262 2.32 5.46 -31.93
C ALA A 262 2.48 6.85 -32.57
N GLY A 263 3.47 7.60 -32.10
CA GLY A 263 3.79 8.97 -32.49
C GLY A 263 3.05 10.06 -31.70
N LYS A 264 2.15 9.71 -30.78
CA LYS A 264 1.47 10.67 -29.88
C LYS A 264 2.32 10.95 -28.65
N LYS A 265 2.10 12.12 -28.07
CA LYS A 265 2.70 12.56 -26.80
C LYS A 265 1.64 12.65 -25.70
N GLY A 266 2.09 12.64 -24.45
CA GLY A 266 1.28 12.86 -23.26
C GLY A 266 1.19 11.63 -22.36
N TYR A 267 0.29 11.69 -21.39
CA TYR A 267 0.06 10.61 -20.42
C TYR A 267 -0.70 9.43 -21.05
N LEU A 268 0.04 8.49 -21.68
CA LEU A 268 -0.53 7.40 -22.48
C LEU A 268 -0.25 6.03 -21.86
N SER A 269 -1.22 5.12 -21.90
CA SER A 269 -1.02 3.79 -21.29
C SER A 269 -0.03 2.88 -22.03
N SER A 270 0.31 3.25 -23.26
CA SER A 270 1.27 2.55 -24.11
C SER A 270 2.65 3.21 -24.16
N ASP A 271 2.87 4.25 -23.35
CA ASP A 271 4.15 4.88 -23.11
C ASP A 271 4.83 4.09 -21.96
N TYR A 272 5.48 3.01 -22.33
CA TYR A 272 6.04 2.00 -21.44
C TYR A 272 7.34 2.46 -20.78
N ASP A 273 8.14 3.29 -21.47
CA ASP A 273 9.34 3.90 -20.89
C ASP A 273 9.06 5.18 -20.09
N MET A 274 7.84 5.72 -20.24
CA MET A 274 7.32 6.86 -19.51
C MET A 274 8.06 8.15 -19.86
N ASP A 275 8.54 8.26 -21.10
CA ASP A 275 9.24 9.42 -21.67
C ASP A 275 8.29 10.50 -22.22
N ALA A 276 6.99 10.32 -22.00
CA ALA A 276 5.89 11.15 -22.49
C ALA A 276 5.55 10.98 -23.97
N GLN A 277 6.06 9.94 -24.63
CA GLN A 277 5.81 9.72 -26.05
C GLN A 277 5.76 8.23 -26.42
N ALA A 278 4.55 7.74 -26.72
CA ALA A 278 4.36 6.42 -27.30
C ALA A 278 5.05 6.30 -28.68
N ASN A 279 6.15 5.57 -28.78
CA ASN A 279 7.06 5.52 -29.92
C ASN A 279 7.71 4.13 -30.11
N ASN A 280 8.75 4.03 -30.93
CA ASN A 280 9.37 2.74 -31.25
C ASN A 280 10.12 2.10 -30.07
N PRO A 281 10.93 2.83 -29.28
CA PRO A 281 11.45 2.37 -27.99
C PRO A 281 10.45 1.59 -27.13
N ASP A 282 9.28 2.13 -26.84
CA ASP A 282 8.23 1.43 -26.07
C ASP A 282 7.98 0.00 -26.58
N LYS A 283 7.82 -0.13 -27.90
CA LYS A 283 7.55 -1.43 -28.50
C LYS A 283 8.79 -2.32 -28.53
N ASN A 284 9.90 -1.79 -29.01
CA ASN A 284 11.07 -2.59 -29.36
C ASN A 284 11.88 -3.00 -28.14
N ASP A 285 11.95 -2.13 -27.14
CA ASP A 285 12.84 -2.27 -25.99
C ASP A 285 12.08 -2.80 -24.76
N TYR A 286 10.75 -2.58 -24.69
CA TYR A 286 9.92 -3.01 -23.57
C TYR A 286 8.89 -4.08 -23.98
N TYR A 287 7.90 -3.75 -24.82
CA TYR A 287 6.82 -4.70 -25.12
C TYR A 287 7.28 -6.01 -25.77
N ILE A 288 8.11 -5.96 -26.84
CA ILE A 288 8.54 -7.17 -27.56
C ILE A 288 9.38 -8.09 -26.67
N PRO A 289 10.40 -7.61 -25.94
CA PRO A 289 11.16 -8.44 -25.01
C PRO A 289 10.32 -9.04 -23.88
N ASN A 290 9.23 -8.34 -23.50
CA ASN A 290 8.42 -8.69 -22.33
C ASN A 290 7.21 -9.58 -22.63
N ILE A 291 6.94 -9.94 -23.89
CA ILE A 291 5.70 -10.64 -24.30
C ILE A 291 5.44 -12.00 -23.58
N ASN A 292 6.45 -12.60 -22.96
CA ASN A 292 6.31 -13.86 -22.22
C ASN A 292 6.09 -13.68 -20.71
N TYR A 293 5.97 -12.44 -20.24
CA TYR A 293 5.65 -12.13 -18.85
C TYR A 293 4.15 -11.90 -18.68
N GLU A 294 3.64 -12.27 -17.51
CA GLU A 294 2.25 -12.10 -17.08
C GLU A 294 2.23 -11.82 -15.57
N SER A 295 1.19 -11.16 -15.09
CA SER A 295 0.90 -11.01 -13.66
C SER A 295 0.59 -12.37 -13.06
N GLN A 296 0.95 -12.56 -11.79
CA GLN A 296 0.66 -13.79 -11.02
C GLN A 296 -0.16 -13.50 -9.77
N ILE A 297 -0.77 -12.32 -9.70
CA ILE A 297 -1.66 -11.96 -8.61
C ILE A 297 -2.85 -12.94 -8.64
N PRO A 298 -3.14 -13.65 -7.54
CA PRO A 298 -4.27 -14.56 -7.48
C PRO A 298 -5.63 -13.85 -7.66
N ASP A 299 -6.52 -14.51 -8.41
CA ASP A 299 -7.92 -14.12 -8.68
C ASP A 299 -8.93 -14.99 -7.92
#